data_AF-A0A5S5DTA0-F1
#
_entry.id   AF-A0A5S5DTA0-F1
#
_cell.length_a   1.000
_cell.length_b   1.000
_cell.length_c   1.000
_cell.angle_alpha   90.00
_cell.angle_beta   90.00
_cell.angle_gamma   90.00
#
_symmetry.space_group_name_H-M   'P 1'
#
loop_
_entity.id
_entity.type
_entity.pdbx_description
1 polymer ?
#
loop_
_entity_poly.entity_id
_entity_poly.type
_entity_poly.pdbx_seq_one_letter_code
_entity_poly.pdbx_strand_id
1 'polypeptide(L)'
;MENTYHFDTIAKAIYFIKNHHIEQPTLEEIANHVHLSKFHFQRLFKKWVGISPKEYLQFITIEKAKESLRKGQSTLEASYNVGLSGNSRLHDLFIKIEACTPGQFKQKGKGLQIYVGEIGTPFQLQVWKALLQIPSSYLLAYHDIAKMIDNPRAVRAVGTAIGKNPIAYLIPCHRVIKSDGNIGNYRWNSERKITINSYETIQLK
;
A
#
# COMPACT_ATOMS: atom_id res chain seq x y z
N MET A 1 -14.06 29.57 -20.48
CA MET A 1 -15.35 28.91 -20.77
C MET A 1 -15.15 27.47 -21.23
N GLU A 2 -14.30 27.19 -22.22
CA GLU A 2 -14.03 25.82 -22.72
C GLU A 2 -13.50 24.85 -21.65
N ASN A 3 -12.64 25.33 -20.73
CA ASN A 3 -12.09 24.52 -19.64
C ASN A 3 -13.16 24.09 -18.62
N THR A 4 -14.14 24.95 -18.35
CA THR A 4 -15.27 24.68 -17.43
C THR A 4 -16.22 23.64 -18.03
N TYR A 5 -16.55 23.77 -19.32
CA TYR A 5 -17.41 22.80 -20.01
C TYR A 5 -16.82 21.39 -19.98
N HIS A 6 -15.53 21.25 -20.29
CA HIS A 6 -14.88 19.95 -20.26
C HIS A 6 -14.77 19.37 -18.85
N PHE A 7 -14.50 20.21 -17.85
CA PHE A 7 -14.54 19.80 -16.45
C PHE A 7 -15.91 19.21 -16.08
N ASP A 8 -16.99 19.93 -16.34
CA ASP A 8 -18.36 19.48 -16.02
C ASP A 8 -18.73 18.20 -16.76
N THR A 9 -18.30 18.08 -18.02
CA THR A 9 -18.50 16.89 -18.85
C THR A 9 -17.80 15.67 -18.26
N ILE A 10 -16.54 15.81 -17.85
CA ILE A 10 -15.78 14.73 -17.23
C ILE A 10 -16.30 14.40 -15.84
N ALA A 11 -16.73 15.39 -15.06
CA ALA A 11 -17.35 15.16 -13.75
C ALA A 11 -18.64 14.33 -13.87
N LYS A 12 -19.51 14.64 -14.86
CA LYS A 12 -20.70 13.85 -15.18
C LYS A 12 -20.34 12.41 -15.58
N ALA A 13 -19.32 12.23 -16.43
CA ALA A 13 -18.85 10.90 -16.81
C ALA A 13 -18.33 10.09 -15.61
N ILE A 14 -17.55 10.71 -14.71
CA ILE A 14 -17.07 10.06 -13.49
C ILE A 14 -18.23 9.64 -12.60
N TYR A 15 -19.22 10.52 -12.42
CA TYR A 15 -20.42 10.23 -11.65
C TYR A 15 -21.21 9.06 -12.25
N PHE A 16 -21.37 9.04 -13.57
CA PHE A 16 -22.02 7.95 -14.29
C PHE A 16 -21.28 6.62 -14.06
N ILE A 17 -19.96 6.58 -14.28
CA ILE A 17 -19.17 5.35 -14.06
C ILE A 17 -19.30 4.86 -12.61
N LYS A 18 -19.26 5.77 -11.64
CA LYS A 18 -19.36 5.41 -10.21
C LYS A 18 -20.71 4.79 -9.87
N ASN A 19 -21.81 5.27 -10.45
CA ASN A 19 -23.15 4.75 -10.15
C ASN A 19 -23.51 3.50 -10.95
N HIS A 20 -22.91 3.32 -12.12
CA HIS A 20 -23.19 2.19 -13.02
C HIS A 20 -22.05 1.16 -13.09
N HIS A 21 -21.12 1.15 -12.14
CA HIS A 21 -19.96 0.27 -12.22
C HIS A 21 -20.33 -1.23 -12.17
N ILE A 22 -21.46 -1.60 -11.56
CA ILE A 22 -21.91 -2.99 -11.47
C ILE A 22 -22.36 -3.50 -12.84
N GLU A 23 -22.94 -2.64 -13.67
CA GLU A 23 -23.36 -2.96 -15.03
C GLU A 23 -22.18 -3.11 -16.01
N GLN A 24 -20.96 -2.75 -15.57
CA GLN A 24 -19.73 -2.76 -16.37
C GLN A 24 -19.89 -2.03 -17.72
N PRO A 25 -20.31 -0.74 -17.73
CA PRO A 25 -20.64 -0.01 -18.92
C PRO A 25 -19.43 0.10 -19.85
N THR A 26 -19.71 -0.08 -21.13
CA THR A 26 -18.76 0.07 -22.21
C THR A 26 -18.34 1.53 -22.38
N LEU A 27 -17.19 1.74 -23.02
CA LEU A 27 -16.71 3.09 -23.33
C LEU A 27 -17.72 3.90 -24.18
N GLU A 28 -18.51 3.22 -24.99
CA GLU A 28 -19.51 3.83 -25.87
C GLU A 28 -20.74 4.30 -25.10
N GLU A 29 -21.25 3.49 -24.17
CA GLU A 29 -22.34 3.89 -23.27
C GLU A 29 -21.96 5.11 -22.42
N ILE A 30 -20.75 5.12 -21.87
CA ILE A 30 -20.26 6.26 -21.08
C ILE A 30 -20.13 7.52 -21.94
N ALA A 31 -19.60 7.39 -23.16
CA ALA A 31 -19.43 8.52 -24.08
C ALA A 31 -20.78 9.10 -24.53
N ASN A 32 -21.75 8.22 -24.83
CA ASN A 32 -23.10 8.59 -25.22
C ASN A 32 -23.83 9.34 -24.09
N HIS A 33 -23.63 8.93 -22.82
CA HIS A 33 -24.20 9.62 -21.66
C HIS A 33 -23.77 11.09 -21.56
N VAL A 34 -22.57 11.42 -22.04
CA VAL A 34 -22.05 12.80 -22.06
C VAL A 34 -22.06 13.43 -23.45
N HIS A 35 -22.81 12.84 -24.39
CA HIS A 35 -22.99 13.33 -25.76
C HIS A 35 -21.68 13.54 -26.55
N LEU A 36 -20.69 12.67 -26.34
CA LEU A 36 -19.42 12.69 -27.05
C LEU A 36 -19.20 11.40 -27.84
N SER A 37 -18.42 11.49 -28.92
CA SER A 37 -17.91 10.29 -29.58
C SER A 37 -16.94 9.54 -28.68
N LYS A 38 -16.92 8.21 -28.79
CA LYS A 38 -16.03 7.29 -28.05
C LYS A 38 -14.56 7.76 -28.06
N PHE A 39 -14.04 8.14 -29.22
CA PHE A 39 -12.64 8.55 -29.40
C PHE A 39 -12.34 9.91 -28.75
N HIS A 40 -13.25 10.88 -28.90
CA HIS A 40 -13.08 12.20 -28.30
C HIS A 40 -13.18 12.12 -26.77
N PHE A 41 -14.18 11.38 -26.27
CA PHE A 41 -14.36 11.13 -24.85
C PHE A 41 -13.13 10.47 -24.22
N GLN A 42 -12.61 9.39 -24.82
CA GLN A 42 -11.42 8.71 -24.28
C GLN A 42 -10.21 9.64 -24.15
N ARG A 43 -9.95 10.46 -25.19
CA ARG A 43 -8.86 11.45 -25.17
C ARG A 43 -9.07 12.50 -24.09
N LEU A 44 -10.28 13.05 -24.01
CA LEU A 44 -10.61 14.10 -23.06
C LEU A 44 -10.53 13.58 -21.61
N PHE A 45 -11.12 12.42 -21.34
CA PHE A 45 -11.09 11.79 -20.02
C PHE A 45 -9.65 11.51 -19.58
N LYS A 46 -8.81 10.94 -20.44
CA LYS A 46 -7.40 10.70 -20.12
C LYS A 46 -6.63 12.00 -19.86
N LYS A 47 -6.93 13.07 -20.60
CA LYS A 47 -6.31 14.39 -20.39
C LYS A 47 -6.62 14.97 -19.00
N TRP A 48 -7.84 14.79 -18.51
CA TRP A 48 -8.29 15.36 -17.24
C TRP A 48 -8.05 14.46 -16.02
N VAL A 49 -8.26 13.15 -16.17
CA VAL A 49 -8.19 12.18 -15.07
C VAL A 49 -6.81 11.51 -14.99
N GLY A 50 -6.03 11.55 -16.07
CA GLY A 50 -4.70 10.94 -16.15
C GLY A 50 -4.70 9.47 -16.57
N ILE A 51 -5.85 8.78 -16.48
CA ILE A 51 -6.05 7.38 -16.88
C ILE A 51 -7.24 7.25 -17.83
N SER A 52 -7.36 6.12 -18.53
CA SER A 52 -8.51 5.87 -19.40
C SER A 52 -9.79 5.57 -18.61
N PRO A 53 -10.98 5.78 -19.21
CA PRO A 53 -12.25 5.41 -18.57
C PRO A 53 -12.33 3.92 -18.18
N LYS A 54 -11.76 3.04 -19.01
CA LYS A 54 -11.69 1.60 -18.73
C LYS A 54 -10.85 1.31 -17.50
N GLU A 55 -9.67 1.93 -17.37
CA GLU A 55 -8.83 1.78 -16.17
C GLU A 55 -9.55 2.32 -14.94
N TYR A 56 -10.20 3.48 -15.04
CA TYR A 56 -10.97 4.06 -13.94
C TYR A 56 -12.08 3.12 -13.45
N LEU A 57 -12.86 2.53 -14.38
CA LEU A 57 -13.85 1.50 -14.05
C LEU A 57 -13.21 0.28 -13.39
N GLN A 58 -12.08 -0.21 -13.92
CA GLN A 58 -11.35 -1.35 -13.32
C GLN A 58 -10.90 -1.07 -11.88
N PHE A 59 -10.44 0.15 -11.58
CA PHE A 59 -10.08 0.57 -10.22
C PHE A 59 -11.29 0.55 -9.28
N ILE A 60 -12.43 1.12 -9.70
CA ILE A 60 -13.66 1.10 -8.89
C ILE A 60 -14.10 -0.35 -8.62
N THR A 61 -14.10 -1.19 -9.65
CA THR A 61 -14.45 -2.62 -9.56
C THR A 61 -13.56 -3.33 -8.54
N ILE A 62 -12.25 -3.11 -8.58
CA ILE A 62 -11.31 -3.70 -7.60
C ILE A 62 -11.54 -3.18 -6.19
N GLU A 63 -11.74 -1.86 -6.00
CA GLU A 63 -12.02 -1.31 -4.67
C GLU A 63 -13.27 -1.95 -4.04
N LYS A 64 -14.34 -2.10 -4.82
CA LYS A 64 -15.57 -2.76 -4.36
C LYS A 64 -15.41 -4.25 -4.11
N ALA A 65 -14.61 -4.93 -4.91
CA ALA A 65 -14.29 -6.34 -4.66
C ALA A 65 -13.46 -6.49 -3.38
N LYS A 66 -12.50 -5.59 -3.12
CA LYS A 66 -11.72 -5.55 -1.88
C LYS A 66 -12.61 -5.33 -0.66
N GLU A 67 -13.59 -4.42 -0.74
CA GLU A 67 -14.60 -4.23 0.32
C GLU A 67 -15.38 -5.53 0.59
N SER A 68 -15.84 -6.22 -0.46
CA SER A 68 -16.55 -7.51 -0.38
C SER A 68 -15.69 -8.61 0.29
N LEU A 69 -14.44 -8.78 -0.15
CA LEU A 69 -13.52 -9.77 0.41
C LEU A 69 -13.17 -9.47 1.87
N ARG A 70 -13.03 -8.20 2.25
CA ARG A 70 -12.81 -7.79 3.65
C ARG A 70 -13.99 -8.15 4.56
N LYS A 71 -15.22 -8.18 4.03
CA LYS A 71 -16.43 -8.64 4.72
C LYS A 71 -16.53 -10.17 4.83
N GLY A 72 -15.56 -10.92 4.30
CA GLY A 72 -15.47 -12.37 4.43
C GLY A 72 -16.11 -13.17 3.28
N GLN A 73 -16.72 -12.50 2.30
CA GLN A 73 -17.35 -13.16 1.14
C GLN A 73 -16.33 -14.01 0.34
N SER A 74 -16.83 -15.03 -0.33
CA SER A 74 -16.02 -15.86 -1.23
C SER A 74 -15.55 -15.05 -2.44
N THR A 75 -14.50 -15.51 -3.12
CA THR A 75 -14.00 -14.82 -4.32
C THR A 75 -15.03 -14.85 -5.46
N LEU A 76 -15.84 -15.92 -5.51
CA LEU A 76 -16.92 -16.06 -6.48
C LEU A 76 -18.02 -15.02 -6.22
N GLU A 77 -18.52 -14.91 -4.99
CA GLU A 77 -19.51 -13.89 -4.61
C GLU A 77 -18.97 -12.48 -4.86
N ALA A 78 -17.73 -12.21 -4.47
CA ALA A 78 -17.08 -10.92 -4.70
C ALA A 78 -17.03 -10.57 -6.19
N SER A 79 -16.82 -11.56 -7.08
CA SER A 79 -16.80 -11.33 -8.53
C SER A 79 -18.16 -10.91 -9.08
N TYR A 80 -19.24 -11.59 -8.65
CA TYR A 80 -20.59 -11.28 -9.11
C TYR A 80 -21.12 -9.97 -8.51
N ASN A 81 -20.80 -9.66 -7.26
CA ASN A 81 -21.23 -8.43 -6.60
C ASN A 81 -20.68 -7.16 -7.26
N VAL A 82 -19.60 -7.27 -8.02
CA VAL A 82 -19.02 -6.14 -8.77
C VAL A 82 -19.29 -6.21 -10.27
N GLY A 83 -20.19 -7.11 -10.70
CA GLY A 83 -20.62 -7.20 -12.09
C GLY A 83 -19.70 -7.99 -13.03
N LEU A 84 -18.73 -8.72 -12.50
CA LEU A 84 -17.86 -9.54 -13.35
C LEU A 84 -18.53 -10.86 -13.70
N SER A 85 -18.20 -11.39 -14.88
CA SER A 85 -18.75 -12.66 -15.38
C SER A 85 -18.24 -13.91 -14.64
N GLY A 86 -17.26 -13.76 -13.74
CA GLY A 86 -16.79 -14.85 -12.90
C GLY A 86 -15.41 -14.60 -12.28
N ASN A 87 -14.95 -15.61 -11.53
CA ASN A 87 -13.76 -15.51 -10.70
C ASN A 87 -12.46 -15.26 -11.48
N SER A 88 -12.34 -15.77 -12.72
CA SER A 88 -11.14 -15.55 -13.55
C SER A 88 -10.94 -14.06 -13.88
N ARG A 89 -12.02 -13.33 -14.14
CA ARG A 89 -11.94 -11.88 -14.42
C ARG A 89 -11.51 -11.10 -13.18
N LEU A 90 -12.00 -11.50 -12.01
CA LEU A 90 -11.60 -10.92 -10.75
C LEU A 90 -10.11 -11.19 -10.48
N HIS A 91 -9.67 -12.42 -10.73
CA HIS A 91 -8.27 -12.83 -10.61
C HIS A 91 -7.35 -11.98 -11.50
N ASP A 92 -7.68 -11.83 -12.78
CA ASP A 92 -6.88 -11.03 -13.72
C ASP A 92 -6.76 -9.55 -13.29
N LEU A 93 -7.86 -8.96 -12.81
CA LEU A 93 -7.84 -7.58 -12.31
C LEU A 93 -6.98 -7.43 -11.06
N PHE A 94 -7.06 -8.39 -10.14
CA PHE A 94 -6.26 -8.40 -8.92
C PHE A 94 -4.76 -8.51 -9.21
N ILE A 95 -4.36 -9.41 -10.12
CA ILE A 95 -2.96 -9.50 -10.57
C ILE A 95 -2.50 -8.19 -11.20
N LYS A 96 -3.33 -7.60 -12.08
CA LYS A 96 -2.96 -6.38 -12.81
C LYS A 96 -2.84 -5.16 -11.90
N ILE A 97 -3.74 -4.99 -10.94
CA ILE A 97 -3.89 -3.75 -10.15
C ILE A 97 -3.25 -3.87 -8.76
N GLU A 98 -3.44 -4.99 -8.08
CA GLU A 98 -2.99 -5.20 -6.69
C GLU A 98 -1.73 -6.06 -6.60
N ALA A 99 -1.22 -6.57 -7.73
CA ALA A 99 -0.07 -7.47 -7.79
C ALA A 99 -0.18 -8.69 -6.86
N CYS A 100 -1.40 -9.14 -6.57
CA CYS A 100 -1.68 -10.33 -5.77
C CYS A 100 -3.00 -10.97 -6.21
N THR A 101 -3.26 -12.20 -5.78
CA THR A 101 -4.53 -12.89 -6.09
C THR A 101 -5.64 -12.46 -5.12
N PRO A 102 -6.93 -12.59 -5.48
CA PRO A 102 -8.04 -12.30 -4.55
C PRO A 102 -7.96 -13.12 -3.25
N GLY A 103 -7.49 -14.37 -3.35
CA GLY A 103 -7.27 -15.24 -2.20
C GLY A 103 -6.15 -14.76 -1.29
N GLN A 104 -5.01 -14.35 -1.86
CA GLN A 104 -3.90 -13.75 -1.09
C GLN A 104 -4.34 -12.47 -0.38
N PHE A 105 -5.10 -11.61 -1.07
CA PHE A 105 -5.67 -10.41 -0.48
C PHE A 105 -6.60 -10.74 0.69
N LYS A 106 -7.50 -11.72 0.53
CA LYS A 106 -8.42 -12.18 1.59
C LYS A 106 -7.66 -12.72 2.80
N GLN A 107 -6.53 -13.41 2.58
CA GLN A 107 -5.68 -13.94 3.66
C GLN A 107 -4.90 -12.85 4.41
N LYS A 108 -4.85 -11.61 3.90
CA LYS A 108 -4.14 -10.47 4.54
C LYS A 108 -2.69 -10.79 4.90
N GLY A 109 -2.02 -11.61 4.07
CA GLY A 109 -0.64 -12.05 4.31
C GLY A 109 -0.46 -13.15 5.37
N LYS A 110 -1.54 -13.78 5.87
CA LYS A 110 -1.44 -14.93 6.77
C LYS A 110 -0.62 -16.04 6.12
N GLY A 111 0.49 -16.43 6.75
CA GLY A 111 1.39 -17.47 6.26
C GLY A 111 2.32 -17.05 5.12
N LEU A 112 2.34 -15.76 4.75
CA LEU A 112 3.28 -15.24 3.76
C LEU A 112 4.70 -15.26 4.33
N GLN A 113 5.59 -16.02 3.71
CA GLN A 113 7.02 -15.97 4.03
C GLN A 113 7.67 -14.84 3.25
N ILE A 114 8.23 -13.87 3.96
CA ILE A 114 8.98 -12.76 3.38
C ILE A 114 10.46 -13.05 3.61
N TYR A 115 11.20 -13.21 2.52
CA TYR A 115 12.65 -13.30 2.57
C TYR A 115 13.26 -11.92 2.41
N VAL A 116 14.13 -11.56 3.35
CA VAL A 116 14.87 -10.31 3.31
C VAL A 116 16.30 -10.61 2.89
N GLY A 117 16.69 -10.11 1.72
CA GLY A 117 18.10 -10.04 1.31
C GLY A 117 18.66 -8.67 1.65
N GLU A 118 19.77 -8.62 2.38
CA GLU A 118 20.42 -7.37 2.78
C GLU A 118 21.67 -7.13 1.94
N ILE A 119 21.74 -5.99 1.27
CA ILE A 119 22.96 -5.52 0.59
C ILE A 119 23.44 -4.28 1.35
N GLY A 120 24.47 -4.47 2.18
CA GLY A 120 25.09 -3.42 2.99
C GLY A 120 26.55 -3.74 3.29
N THR A 121 27.29 -2.78 3.86
CA THR A 121 28.65 -3.06 4.36
C THR A 121 28.60 -4.09 5.51
N PRO A 122 29.68 -4.83 5.80
CA PRO A 122 29.70 -5.78 6.91
C PRO A 122 29.21 -5.19 8.24
N PHE A 123 29.58 -3.93 8.53
CA PHE A 123 29.11 -3.21 9.71
C PHE A 123 27.60 -2.91 9.67
N GLN A 124 27.06 -2.48 8.52
CA GLN A 124 25.62 -2.25 8.38
C GLN A 124 24.82 -3.53 8.58
N LEU A 125 25.26 -4.63 7.97
CA LEU A 125 24.64 -5.95 8.11
C LEU A 125 24.66 -6.42 9.56
N GLN A 126 25.78 -6.21 10.28
CA GLN A 126 25.87 -6.56 11.70
C GLN A 126 24.86 -5.77 12.54
N VAL A 127 24.72 -4.45 12.31
CA VAL A 127 23.73 -3.61 12.98
C VAL A 127 22.31 -4.06 12.64
N TRP A 128 21.98 -4.27 11.37
CA TRP A 128 20.63 -4.64 10.94
C TRP A 128 20.21 -6.02 11.46
N LYS A 129 21.13 -7.00 11.47
CA LYS A 129 20.92 -8.30 12.13
C LYS A 129 20.63 -8.15 13.61
N ALA A 130 21.33 -7.25 14.32
CA ALA A 130 21.05 -6.97 15.73
C ALA A 130 19.66 -6.36 15.93
N LEU A 131 19.20 -5.48 15.03
CA LEU A 131 17.83 -4.94 15.07
C LEU A 131 16.77 -6.04 14.93
N LEU A 132 16.98 -7.01 14.03
CA LEU A 132 16.05 -8.13 13.82
C LEU A 132 15.87 -9.01 15.06
N GLN A 133 16.82 -8.98 16.00
CA GLN A 133 16.73 -9.71 17.28
C GLN A 133 15.88 -8.98 18.33
N ILE A 134 15.55 -7.70 18.15
CA ILE A 134 14.77 -6.94 19.13
C ILE A 134 13.32 -7.42 19.07
N PRO A 135 12.73 -7.96 20.15
CA PRO A 135 11.35 -8.42 20.13
C PRO A 135 10.35 -7.26 19.95
N SER A 136 9.13 -7.58 19.49
CA SER A 136 8.03 -6.62 19.41
C SER A 136 7.79 -5.95 20.78
N SER A 137 7.47 -4.65 20.79
CA SER A 137 7.26 -3.80 21.99
C SER A 137 8.48 -3.46 22.85
N TYR A 138 9.65 -4.05 22.60
CA TYR A 138 10.88 -3.66 23.30
C TYR A 138 11.48 -2.41 22.68
N LEU A 139 11.94 -1.48 23.53
CA LEU A 139 12.67 -0.30 23.12
C LEU A 139 14.10 -0.36 23.65
N LEU A 140 15.07 -0.11 22.77
CA LEU A 140 16.49 -0.06 23.10
C LEU A 140 17.08 1.31 22.73
N ALA A 141 18.15 1.72 23.39
CA ALA A 141 18.90 2.88 22.98
C ALA A 141 19.98 2.50 21.94
N TYR A 142 20.46 3.50 21.19
CA TYR A 142 21.56 3.30 20.22
C TYR A 142 22.82 2.66 20.85
N HIS A 143 23.09 2.94 22.14
CA HIS A 143 24.22 2.35 22.84
C HIS A 143 24.02 0.86 23.17
N ASP A 144 22.78 0.40 23.33
CA ASP A 144 22.48 -1.01 23.54
C ASP A 144 22.76 -1.80 22.27
N ILE A 145 22.39 -1.25 21.11
CA ILE A 145 22.73 -1.85 19.81
C ILE A 145 24.25 -1.91 19.61
N ALA A 146 24.98 -0.84 20.01
CA ALA A 146 26.44 -0.83 19.96
C ALA A 146 27.06 -1.93 20.86
N LYS A 147 26.47 -2.21 22.02
CA LYS A 147 26.87 -3.34 22.89
C LYS A 147 26.51 -4.69 22.26
N MET A 148 25.32 -4.84 21.66
CA MET A 148 24.87 -6.08 21.02
C MET A 148 25.79 -6.53 19.86
N ILE A 149 26.41 -5.58 19.16
CA ILE A 149 27.36 -5.87 18.08
C ILE A 149 28.83 -5.94 18.54
N ASP A 150 29.06 -5.99 19.87
CA ASP A 150 30.39 -6.01 20.49
C ASP A 150 31.29 -4.82 20.09
N ASN A 151 30.68 -3.64 19.91
CA ASN A 151 31.41 -2.41 19.65
C ASN A 151 30.81 -1.21 20.38
N PRO A 152 30.93 -1.13 21.73
CA PRO A 152 30.28 -0.11 22.55
C PRO A 152 30.65 1.34 22.20
N ARG A 153 31.79 1.56 21.53
CA ARG A 153 32.26 2.90 21.12
C ARG A 153 31.63 3.37 19.80
N ALA A 154 30.95 2.50 19.06
CA ALA A 154 30.43 2.78 17.73
C ALA A 154 29.02 3.39 17.70
N VAL A 155 28.52 3.98 18.80
CA VAL A 155 27.13 4.50 18.91
C VAL A 155 26.74 5.41 17.74
N ARG A 156 27.62 6.33 17.32
CA ARG A 156 27.36 7.23 16.19
C ARG A 156 27.30 6.48 14.86
N ALA A 157 28.21 5.53 14.64
CA ALA A 157 28.24 4.71 13.43
C ALA A 157 27.00 3.80 13.34
N VAL A 158 26.54 3.26 14.47
CA VAL A 158 25.26 2.53 14.58
C VAL A 158 24.09 3.42 14.16
N GLY A 159 24.02 4.66 14.64
CA GLY A 159 23.00 5.62 14.21
C GLY A 159 22.99 5.84 12.69
N THR A 160 24.16 5.99 12.08
CA THR A 160 24.32 6.09 10.61
C THR A 160 23.86 4.83 9.89
N ALA A 161 24.24 3.64 10.37
CA ALA A 161 23.84 2.37 9.78
C ALA A 161 22.32 2.15 9.86
N ILE A 162 21.71 2.48 11.00
CA ILE A 162 20.25 2.47 11.18
C ILE A 162 19.57 3.41 10.18
N GLY A 163 20.10 4.62 9.99
CA GLY A 163 19.57 5.59 9.04
C GLY A 163 19.65 5.15 7.57
N LYS A 164 20.55 4.21 7.25
CA LYS A 164 20.72 3.61 5.92
C LYS A 164 19.88 2.35 5.70
N ASN A 165 19.04 1.95 6.66
CA ASN A 165 18.15 0.80 6.55
C ASN A 165 17.19 0.94 5.34
N PRO A 166 17.31 0.09 4.31
CA PRO A 166 16.53 0.20 3.09
C PRO A 166 15.06 -0.20 3.26
N ILE A 167 14.72 -0.95 4.31
CA ILE A 167 13.40 -1.55 4.56
C ILE A 167 12.98 -1.34 6.02
N ALA A 168 12.91 -0.07 6.44
CA ALA A 168 12.69 0.40 7.81
C ALA A 168 11.48 -0.17 8.58
N TYR A 169 10.54 -0.83 7.89
CA TYR A 169 9.43 -1.54 8.51
C TYR A 169 9.78 -3.00 8.88
N LEU A 170 10.52 -3.70 8.01
CA LEU A 170 10.92 -5.10 8.22
C LEU A 170 12.15 -5.22 9.12
N ILE A 171 13.17 -4.41 8.87
CA ILE A 171 14.30 -4.27 9.81
C ILE A 171 13.86 -3.21 10.84
N PRO A 172 13.56 -3.58 12.10
CA PRO A 172 12.70 -2.82 13.00
C PRO A 172 13.43 -1.67 13.72
N CYS A 173 13.93 -0.69 12.96
CA CYS A 173 14.63 0.46 13.53
C CYS A 173 13.75 1.46 14.28
N HIS A 174 12.41 1.30 14.21
CA HIS A 174 11.46 2.05 15.05
C HIS A 174 11.56 1.68 16.54
N ARG A 175 12.15 0.51 16.86
CA ARG A 175 12.40 0.06 18.25
C ARG A 175 13.63 0.69 18.91
N VAL A 176 14.45 1.45 18.16
CA VAL A 176 15.64 2.12 18.70
C VAL A 176 15.35 3.60 18.98
N ILE A 177 15.51 4.05 20.22
CA ILE A 177 15.23 5.43 20.65
C ILE A 177 16.49 6.11 21.19
N LYS A 178 16.39 7.40 21.50
CA LYS A 178 17.47 8.12 22.18
C LYS A 178 17.56 7.66 23.64
N SER A 179 18.75 7.76 24.23
CA SER A 179 19.02 7.32 25.60
C SER A 179 18.28 8.12 26.69
N ASP A 180 17.80 9.31 26.35
CA ASP A 180 16.98 10.17 27.21
C ASP A 180 15.48 9.82 27.13
N GLY A 181 15.11 8.75 26.41
CA GLY A 181 13.73 8.33 26.22
C GLY A 181 13.01 9.03 25.06
N ASN A 182 13.64 10.03 24.42
CA ASN A 182 13.03 10.74 23.31
C ASN A 182 13.02 9.91 22.01
N ILE A 183 11.99 10.12 21.19
CA ILE A 183 11.87 9.49 19.88
C ILE A 183 12.88 10.12 18.91
N GLY A 184 13.72 9.28 18.31
CA GLY A 184 14.63 9.69 17.23
C GLY A 184 13.91 9.82 15.89
N ASN A 185 14.65 10.32 14.88
CA ASN A 185 14.16 10.41 13.52
C ASN A 185 13.82 9.01 12.94
N TYR A 186 12.96 9.02 11.93
CA TYR A 186 12.53 7.83 11.20
C TYR A 186 12.22 8.19 9.75
N ARG A 187 12.39 7.23 8.84
CA ARG A 187 12.26 7.44 7.39
C ARG A 187 10.93 8.07 6.99
N TRP A 188 9.87 7.73 7.73
CA TRP A 188 8.52 8.25 7.51
C TRP A 188 8.04 9.11 8.68
N ASN A 189 8.91 9.95 9.26
CA ASN A 189 8.66 10.82 10.41
C ASN A 189 8.53 10.12 11.77
N SER A 190 8.73 10.89 12.85
CA SER A 190 8.69 10.42 14.24
C SER A 190 7.29 9.98 14.70
N GLU A 191 6.23 10.60 14.19
CA GLU A 191 4.84 10.22 14.49
C GLU A 191 4.58 8.77 14.09
N ARG A 192 4.98 8.38 12.88
CA ARG A 192 4.82 6.99 12.40
C ARG A 192 5.60 6.00 13.25
N LYS A 193 6.80 6.38 13.72
CA LYS A 193 7.59 5.56 14.65
C LYS A 193 6.87 5.35 15.98
N ILE A 194 6.22 6.40 16.52
CA ILE A 194 5.39 6.29 17.72
C ILE A 194 4.20 5.37 17.47
N THR A 195 3.44 5.58 16.38
CA THR A 195 2.26 4.77 16.06
C THR A 195 2.58 3.28 15.96
N ILE A 196 3.67 2.91 15.29
CA ILE A 196 4.07 1.50 15.15
C ILE A 196 4.39 0.91 16.54
N ASN A 197 5.16 1.60 17.36
CA ASN A 197 5.49 1.15 18.72
C ASN A 197 4.24 1.01 19.60
N SER A 198 3.31 1.97 19.53
CA SER A 198 2.03 1.91 20.26
C SER A 198 1.19 0.71 19.81
N TYR A 199 1.13 0.45 18.50
CA TYR A 199 0.41 -0.70 17.96
C TYR A 199 1.01 -2.03 18.43
N GLU A 200 2.34 -2.18 18.36
CA GLU A 200 3.05 -3.37 18.88
C GLU A 200 2.76 -3.64 20.36
N THR A 201 2.63 -2.57 21.16
CA THR A 201 2.32 -2.66 22.59
C THR A 201 0.88 -3.11 22.84
N ILE A 202 -0.07 -2.69 22.00
CA ILE A 202 -1.50 -3.06 22.13
C ILE A 202 -1.74 -4.52 21.75
N GLN A 203 -1.05 -5.03 20.71
CA GLN A 203 -1.25 -6.39 20.19
C GLN A 203 -0.72 -7.52 21.09
N LEU A 204 0.06 -7.20 22.13
CA LEU A 204 0.59 -8.17 23.09
C LEU A 204 -0.31 -8.37 24.32
N LYS A 205 -1.47 -7.69 24.37
CA LYS A 205 -2.55 -7.93 25.35
C LYS A 205 -3.63 -8.81 24.73
#